data_AF-A0A8B6EEM6-F1
#
_entry.id   AF-A0A8B6EEM6-F1
#
_cell.length_a   1.000
_cell.length_b   1.000
_cell.length_c   1.000
_cell.angle_alpha   90.00
_cell.angle_beta   90.00
_cell.angle_gamma   90.00
#
_symmetry.space_group_name_H-M   'P 1'
#
loop_
_entity.id
_entity.type
_entity.pdbx_description
1 polymer ?
#
loop_
_entity_poly.entity_id
_entity_poly.type
_entity_poly.pdbx_seq_one_letter_code
_entity_poly.pdbx_strand_id
1 'polypeptide(L)'
;MLYKTILLFVLSMMKMTYSEYGTTSVKIDTDTVLETIPDRFLSVTLDTSTIQANWATLNLSSPKVHLLAKALSPCYLRVGGSSADYLQFNQSSESGRYPKVSKEFMLTDHINNKLTNFTMIPRQWDELNHFVEEVGWDLIFDLNSLLRQNGQWSPANAKQLMDYTTQKGYKIAGWELGNEPDVYKDVGINITGSQRAKDYNILHSLLNHYPQWRDSVVIGPSVTMLVKQISRKYLQDFVDAGGPDIVTNPTFHQWLDKLGISASLGVDVVVRQTFYGGNYGLIDTKTSNPNPDFWLSLLYKKLVGRSVFNVTMENKTGYVRMYTHCTNTQRSGYKPGSITVYGMNLRSEPTTVVFPQFKPDIKLHLYLMEPVGVDSLKSQTVALNGRTLSLNPDFSLPSMDYPEVVTSNFTFPQESFGFIVIPDANVATCKVSS
;
A
#
# COMPACT_ATOMS: atom_id res chain seq x y z
N MET A 1 -12.16 80.32 3.76
CA MET A 1 -11.70 79.62 4.98
C MET A 1 -12.42 78.28 5.04
N LEU A 2 -11.68 77.16 5.00
CA LEU A 2 -12.05 75.75 5.20
C LEU A 2 -13.15 75.15 4.28
N TYR A 3 -12.82 74.25 3.35
CA TYR A 3 -12.52 72.79 3.49
C TYR A 3 -13.72 71.92 3.89
N LYS A 4 -14.20 71.07 2.97
CA LYS A 4 -14.18 69.59 3.01
C LYS A 4 -15.10 69.00 1.93
N THR A 5 -14.53 68.57 0.80
CA THR A 5 -14.22 67.16 0.44
C THR A 5 -15.35 66.50 -0.37
N ILE A 6 -15.34 66.77 -1.68
CA ILE A 6 -15.93 65.90 -2.69
C ILE A 6 -14.96 64.75 -2.90
N LEU A 7 -15.38 63.54 -2.54
CA LEU A 7 -14.65 62.30 -2.82
C LEU A 7 -14.79 62.00 -4.32
N LEU A 8 -13.89 62.56 -5.13
CA LEU A 8 -13.73 62.20 -6.54
C LEU A 8 -13.10 60.81 -6.61
N PHE A 9 -13.91 59.85 -7.07
CA PHE A 9 -13.48 58.57 -7.62
C PHE A 9 -12.53 58.84 -8.79
N VAL A 10 -11.22 58.91 -8.51
CA VAL A 10 -10.18 58.86 -9.54
C VAL A 10 -9.61 57.46 -9.55
N LEU A 11 -9.98 56.73 -10.60
CA LEU A 11 -9.25 55.66 -11.27
C LEU A 11 -7.82 55.44 -10.75
N SER A 12 -7.69 54.67 -9.67
CA SER A 12 -6.56 53.78 -9.48
C SER A 12 -7.04 52.40 -9.89
N MET A 13 -7.12 52.15 -11.20
CA MET A 13 -6.87 50.81 -11.69
C MET A 13 -5.36 50.56 -11.52
N MET A 14 -4.92 50.38 -10.27
CA MET A 14 -3.84 49.42 -10.06
C MET A 14 -4.40 48.13 -10.64
N LYS A 15 -3.85 47.72 -11.78
CA LYS A 15 -3.83 46.32 -12.16
C LYS A 15 -3.45 45.57 -10.89
N MET A 16 -4.44 44.98 -10.22
CA MET A 16 -4.20 43.76 -9.48
C MET A 16 -3.66 42.82 -10.55
N THR A 17 -2.33 42.74 -10.59
CA THR A 17 -1.66 41.59 -11.16
C THR A 17 -2.38 40.40 -10.57
N TYR A 18 -3.08 39.65 -11.43
CA TYR A 18 -3.44 38.27 -11.17
C TYR A 18 -2.26 37.66 -10.41
N SER A 19 -2.42 37.34 -9.13
CA SER A 19 -1.40 36.54 -8.47
C SER A 19 -1.42 35.21 -9.22
N GLU A 20 -0.39 34.95 -10.02
CA GLU A 20 -0.20 33.63 -10.61
C GLU A 20 -0.39 32.59 -9.50
N TYR A 21 -1.29 31.64 -9.72
CA TYR A 21 -1.42 30.43 -8.91
C TYR A 21 -0.03 29.96 -8.53
N GLY A 22 0.29 29.93 -7.23
CA GLY A 22 1.68 29.91 -6.76
C GLY A 22 2.52 28.87 -7.48
N THR A 23 3.36 29.32 -8.42
CA THR A 23 4.18 28.42 -9.24
C THR A 23 5.19 27.69 -8.37
N THR A 24 5.33 26.39 -8.57
CA THR A 24 6.35 25.58 -7.91
C THR A 24 7.25 24.91 -8.93
N SER A 25 8.56 25.10 -8.78
CA SER A 25 9.57 24.46 -9.62
C SER A 25 10.01 23.14 -9.01
N VAL A 26 10.05 22.10 -9.84
CA VAL A 26 10.42 20.73 -9.48
C VAL A 26 11.70 20.37 -10.22
N LYS A 27 12.80 20.24 -9.48
CA LYS A 27 14.10 19.82 -10.02
C LYS A 27 14.34 18.36 -9.70
N ILE A 28 14.61 17.55 -10.71
CA ILE A 28 14.87 16.10 -10.57
C ILE A 28 16.35 15.86 -10.88
N ASP A 29 17.08 15.22 -9.97
CA ASP A 29 18.44 14.76 -10.26
C ASP A 29 18.37 13.48 -11.10
N THR A 30 18.52 13.61 -12.42
CA THR A 30 18.43 12.49 -13.37
C THR A 30 19.76 11.78 -13.61
N ASP A 31 20.85 12.34 -13.10
CA ASP A 31 22.21 11.83 -13.33
C ASP A 31 22.55 10.71 -12.35
N THR A 32 21.94 10.74 -11.15
CA THR A 32 22.19 9.76 -10.08
C THR A 32 20.91 9.02 -9.70
N VAL A 33 20.93 7.71 -9.74
CA VAL A 33 19.87 6.88 -9.13
C VAL A 33 20.05 6.94 -7.62
N LEU A 34 19.05 7.48 -6.92
CA LEU A 34 19.05 7.62 -5.47
C LEU A 34 18.94 6.25 -4.79
N GLU A 35 17.95 5.46 -5.22
CA GLU A 35 17.68 4.11 -4.71
C GLU A 35 17.15 3.24 -5.85
N THR A 36 17.20 1.91 -5.69
CA THR A 36 16.55 0.97 -6.62
C THR A 36 15.61 0.06 -5.84
N ILE A 37 14.31 0.27 -6.00
CA ILE A 37 13.31 -0.54 -5.32
C ILE A 37 13.16 -1.94 -5.97
N PRO A 38 12.88 -2.99 -5.19
CA PRO A 38 12.52 -4.31 -5.69
C PRO A 38 11.23 -4.32 -6.53
N ASP A 39 11.06 -5.33 -7.41
CA ASP A 39 9.84 -5.51 -8.23
C ASP A 39 8.55 -5.61 -7.39
N ARG A 40 8.69 -6.17 -6.19
CA ARG A 40 7.60 -6.39 -5.22
C ARG A 40 7.46 -5.25 -4.21
N PHE A 41 8.05 -4.08 -4.47
CA PHE A 41 8.00 -2.94 -3.56
C PHE A 41 6.58 -2.63 -3.05
N LEU A 42 5.61 -2.48 -3.95
CA LEU A 42 4.19 -2.42 -3.58
C LEU A 42 3.66 -3.85 -3.43
N SER A 43 3.38 -4.25 -2.18
CA SER A 43 2.86 -5.55 -1.79
C SER A 43 1.62 -5.42 -0.89
N VAL A 44 0.96 -6.52 -0.53
CA VAL A 44 -0.32 -6.50 0.21
C VAL A 44 -0.35 -7.54 1.33
N THR A 45 -1.22 -7.35 2.31
CA THR A 45 -1.50 -8.34 3.35
C THR A 45 -2.83 -9.05 3.12
N LEU A 46 -3.04 -10.13 3.85
CA LEU A 46 -4.34 -10.70 4.15
C LEU A 46 -4.38 -11.08 5.64
N ASP A 47 -5.45 -10.70 6.34
CA ASP A 47 -5.53 -10.95 7.79
C ASP A 47 -5.80 -12.43 8.09
N THR A 48 -5.10 -12.98 9.08
CA THR A 48 -5.20 -14.39 9.50
C THR A 48 -6.61 -14.76 10.01
N SER A 49 -7.40 -13.78 10.45
CA SER A 49 -8.83 -13.97 10.75
C SER A 49 -9.65 -14.48 9.55
N THR A 50 -9.21 -14.24 8.31
CA THR A 50 -9.88 -14.79 7.13
C THR A 50 -9.76 -16.31 7.06
N ILE A 51 -8.63 -16.87 7.52
CA ILE A 51 -8.46 -18.32 7.72
C ILE A 51 -9.36 -18.79 8.88
N GLN A 52 -9.39 -18.07 10.00
CA GLN A 52 -10.25 -18.41 11.13
C GLN A 52 -11.73 -18.49 10.75
N ALA A 53 -12.17 -17.59 9.88
CA ALA A 53 -13.51 -17.55 9.32
C ALA A 53 -13.74 -18.57 8.18
N ASN A 54 -12.79 -19.46 7.89
CA ASN A 54 -12.83 -20.41 6.77
C ASN A 54 -13.15 -19.75 5.43
N TRP A 55 -12.53 -18.60 5.17
CA TRP A 55 -12.76 -17.85 3.93
C TRP A 55 -14.23 -17.45 3.71
N ALA A 56 -15.06 -17.38 4.76
CA ALA A 56 -16.51 -17.24 4.65
C ALA A 56 -16.99 -16.08 3.77
N THR A 57 -16.20 -15.01 3.67
CA THR A 57 -16.52 -13.84 2.84
C THR A 57 -15.55 -13.63 1.67
N LEU A 58 -14.46 -14.40 1.60
CA LEU A 58 -13.45 -14.30 0.54
C LEU A 58 -13.38 -15.59 -0.26
N ASN A 59 -13.87 -15.59 -1.49
CA ASN A 59 -13.70 -16.74 -2.38
C ASN A 59 -12.37 -16.64 -3.14
N LEU A 60 -11.35 -17.38 -2.69
CA LEU A 60 -10.02 -17.44 -3.32
C LEU A 60 -10.04 -18.08 -4.72
N SER A 61 -11.09 -18.81 -5.10
CA SER A 61 -11.27 -19.35 -6.46
C SER A 61 -12.07 -18.42 -7.38
N SER A 62 -12.49 -17.25 -6.90
CA SER A 62 -13.26 -16.30 -7.70
C SER A 62 -12.43 -15.76 -8.87
N PRO A 63 -12.89 -15.88 -10.13
CA PRO A 63 -12.19 -15.32 -11.29
C PRO A 63 -11.94 -13.81 -11.16
N LYS A 64 -12.84 -13.10 -10.48
CA LYS A 64 -12.71 -11.68 -10.20
C LYS A 64 -11.58 -11.41 -9.21
N VAL A 65 -11.50 -12.15 -8.10
CA VAL A 65 -10.42 -12.00 -7.11
C VAL A 65 -9.08 -12.32 -7.76
N HIS A 66 -9.02 -13.38 -8.57
CA HIS A 66 -7.85 -13.75 -9.38
C HIS A 66 -7.40 -12.65 -10.31
N LEU A 67 -8.33 -12.06 -11.08
CA LEU A 67 -8.01 -10.97 -12.00
C LEU A 67 -7.39 -9.78 -11.24
N LEU A 68 -8.02 -9.36 -10.15
CA LEU A 68 -7.57 -8.22 -9.37
C LEU A 68 -6.20 -8.49 -8.71
N ALA A 69 -5.97 -9.70 -8.19
CA ALA A 69 -4.69 -10.09 -7.64
C ALA A 69 -3.58 -10.12 -8.72
N LYS A 70 -3.84 -10.76 -9.87
CA LYS A 70 -2.92 -10.82 -11.01
C LYS A 70 -2.50 -9.43 -11.49
N ALA A 71 -3.43 -8.48 -11.49
CA ALA A 71 -3.17 -7.10 -11.88
C ALA A 71 -2.06 -6.42 -11.06
N LEU A 72 -1.91 -6.82 -9.79
CA LEU A 72 -0.91 -6.28 -8.86
C LEU A 72 0.39 -7.09 -8.81
N SER A 73 0.45 -8.28 -9.42
CA SER A 73 1.69 -9.07 -9.54
C SER A 73 2.79 -8.24 -10.21
N PRO A 74 4.11 -8.45 -9.95
CA PRO A 74 4.64 -9.27 -8.87
C PRO A 74 4.37 -8.60 -7.52
N CYS A 75 4.00 -9.40 -6.52
CA CYS A 75 3.50 -8.92 -5.24
C CYS A 75 3.84 -9.96 -4.17
N TYR A 76 4.27 -9.51 -2.99
CA TYR A 76 4.19 -10.36 -1.80
C TYR A 76 2.77 -10.32 -1.24
N LEU A 77 2.28 -11.48 -0.82
CA LEU A 77 1.13 -11.58 0.08
C LEU A 77 1.61 -11.92 1.48
N ARG A 78 1.50 -10.99 2.43
CA ARG A 78 1.77 -11.27 3.85
C ARG A 78 0.51 -11.71 4.57
N VAL A 79 0.45 -12.95 5.02
CA VAL A 79 -0.63 -13.45 5.87
C VAL A 79 -0.21 -13.40 7.33
N GLY A 80 -0.86 -12.54 8.11
CA GLY A 80 -0.51 -12.30 9.51
C GLY A 80 -1.60 -11.51 10.24
N GLY A 81 -1.22 -10.68 11.21
CA GLY A 81 -2.16 -9.88 12.02
C GLY A 81 -2.44 -10.54 13.37
N SER A 82 -3.26 -9.92 14.21
CA SER A 82 -3.45 -10.31 15.62
C SER A 82 -3.89 -11.77 15.81
N SER A 83 -4.68 -12.32 14.89
CA SER A 83 -5.11 -13.73 14.94
C SER A 83 -3.99 -14.75 14.65
N ALA A 84 -2.85 -14.35 14.08
CA ALA A 84 -1.74 -15.25 13.75
C ALA A 84 -1.18 -15.94 15.00
N ASP A 85 -1.08 -15.20 16.11
CA ASP A 85 -0.61 -15.70 17.41
C ASP A 85 -1.60 -16.63 18.14
N TYR A 86 -2.73 -16.95 17.51
CA TYR A 86 -3.73 -17.90 18.02
C TYR A 86 -4.02 -19.04 17.02
N LEU A 87 -3.37 -19.04 15.86
CA LEU A 87 -3.50 -20.08 14.85
C LEU A 87 -2.59 -21.27 15.21
N GLN A 88 -3.12 -22.49 15.08
CA GLN A 88 -2.33 -23.72 15.12
C GLN A 88 -2.62 -24.56 13.88
N PHE A 89 -1.59 -25.02 13.18
CA PHE A 89 -1.79 -25.98 12.10
C PHE A 89 -2.07 -27.38 12.67
N ASN A 90 -3.03 -28.11 12.12
CA ASN A 90 -3.27 -29.51 12.52
C ASN A 90 -3.56 -30.37 11.29
N GLN A 91 -2.60 -31.20 10.90
CA GLN A 91 -2.72 -32.10 9.77
C GLN A 91 -3.71 -33.25 10.00
N SER A 92 -3.97 -33.64 11.25
CA SER A 92 -4.84 -34.76 11.61
C SER A 92 -6.33 -34.42 11.62
N SER A 93 -6.68 -33.14 11.57
CA SER A 93 -8.07 -32.70 11.45
C SER A 93 -8.63 -33.09 10.07
N GLU A 94 -9.80 -33.76 10.05
CA GLU A 94 -10.41 -34.36 8.84
C GLU A 94 -10.32 -33.44 7.61
N SER A 95 -9.68 -33.93 6.57
CA SER A 95 -9.37 -33.22 5.31
C SER A 95 -10.60 -32.86 4.45
N GLY A 96 -11.83 -33.01 4.97
CA GLY A 96 -13.07 -32.88 4.19
C GLY A 96 -14.05 -31.80 4.65
N ARG A 97 -13.98 -31.32 5.91
CA ARG A 97 -14.93 -30.33 6.45
C ARG A 97 -14.20 -29.21 7.18
N TYR A 98 -14.55 -27.97 6.85
CA TYR A 98 -14.05 -26.82 7.58
C TYR A 98 -14.45 -26.91 9.06
N PRO A 99 -13.58 -26.46 9.99
CA PRO A 99 -13.94 -26.26 11.38
C PRO A 99 -15.22 -25.41 11.51
N LYS A 100 -16.03 -25.61 12.56
CA LYS A 100 -17.19 -24.74 12.77
C LYS A 100 -16.71 -23.31 13.04
N VAL A 101 -17.18 -22.35 12.25
CA VAL A 101 -16.96 -20.93 12.53
C VAL A 101 -17.80 -20.56 13.76
N SER A 102 -17.14 -20.19 14.86
CA SER A 102 -17.82 -19.59 16.02
C SER A 102 -18.27 -18.18 15.66
N LYS A 103 -19.57 -17.91 15.79
CA LYS A 103 -20.17 -16.58 15.46
C LYS A 103 -19.58 -15.43 16.29
N GLU A 104 -18.98 -15.72 17.44
CA GLU A 104 -18.32 -14.75 18.33
C GLU A 104 -17.08 -14.06 17.70
N PHE A 105 -16.56 -14.58 16.58
CA PHE A 105 -15.27 -14.15 16.00
C PHE A 105 -15.39 -13.38 14.68
N MET A 106 -16.60 -13.00 14.27
CA MET A 106 -16.80 -12.14 13.10
C MET A 106 -16.46 -10.69 13.50
N LEU A 107 -15.26 -10.22 13.10
CA LEU A 107 -14.57 -9.00 13.53
C LEU A 107 -15.38 -7.68 13.45
N THR A 108 -15.15 -6.83 14.47
CA THR A 108 -14.78 -5.40 14.31
C THR A 108 -13.66 -5.10 15.32
N ASP A 109 -12.55 -4.53 14.87
CA ASP A 109 -11.33 -4.38 15.67
C ASP A 109 -11.21 -3.00 16.37
N HIS A 110 -10.41 -3.01 17.44
CA HIS A 110 -9.83 -1.95 18.28
C HIS A 110 -10.22 -1.91 19.76
N ILE A 111 -11.43 -2.26 20.19
CA ILE A 111 -11.77 -2.27 21.62
C ILE A 111 -12.84 -3.35 21.89
N ASN A 112 -12.45 -4.41 22.61
CA ASN A 112 -13.29 -5.52 23.12
C ASN A 112 -13.71 -6.64 22.13
N ASN A 113 -12.80 -7.56 21.79
CA ASN A 113 -13.15 -8.96 21.53
C ASN A 113 -12.00 -9.92 21.89
N LYS A 114 -12.36 -11.13 22.36
CA LYS A 114 -11.45 -12.15 22.89
C LYS A 114 -10.79 -12.91 21.73
N LEU A 115 -9.50 -12.70 21.46
CA LEU A 115 -8.74 -13.57 20.57
C LEU A 115 -8.70 -14.98 21.17
N THR A 116 -9.01 -16.02 20.38
CA THR A 116 -8.97 -17.40 20.85
C THR A 116 -8.26 -18.32 19.88
N ASN A 117 -7.71 -19.39 20.44
CA ASN A 117 -7.03 -20.43 19.67
C ASN A 117 -7.97 -21.06 18.65
N PHE A 118 -7.50 -21.18 17.42
CA PHE A 118 -8.19 -21.88 16.36
C PHE A 118 -7.20 -22.69 15.53
N THR A 119 -7.76 -23.56 14.68
CA THR A 119 -6.97 -24.51 13.91
C THR A 119 -7.07 -24.23 12.43
N MET A 120 -5.92 -24.14 11.75
CA MET A 120 -5.84 -24.20 10.29
C MET A 120 -5.68 -25.66 9.85
N ILE A 121 -6.55 -26.10 8.94
CA ILE A 121 -6.52 -27.46 8.38
C ILE A 121 -5.75 -27.51 7.04
N PRO A 122 -5.27 -28.68 6.60
CA PRO A 122 -4.56 -28.86 5.32
C PRO A 122 -5.24 -28.19 4.12
N ARG A 123 -6.56 -28.31 4.02
CA ARG A 123 -7.34 -27.72 2.92
C ARG A 123 -7.18 -26.19 2.82
N GLN A 124 -7.19 -25.48 3.94
CA GLN A 124 -7.07 -24.01 3.95
C GLN A 124 -5.68 -23.57 3.50
N TRP A 125 -4.66 -24.31 3.91
CA TRP A 125 -3.28 -24.08 3.48
C TRP A 125 -3.11 -24.33 1.97
N ASP A 126 -3.68 -25.43 1.47
CA ASP A 126 -3.67 -25.75 0.04
C ASP A 126 -4.40 -24.66 -0.77
N GLU A 127 -5.57 -24.20 -0.33
CA GLU A 127 -6.34 -23.13 -1.01
C GLU A 127 -5.55 -21.81 -1.10
N LEU A 128 -4.87 -21.42 -0.01
CA LEU A 128 -4.02 -20.22 0.00
C LEU A 128 -2.82 -20.36 -0.95
N ASN A 129 -2.14 -21.51 -0.94
CA ASN A 129 -0.95 -21.73 -1.77
C ASN A 129 -1.29 -21.82 -3.26
N HIS A 130 -2.37 -22.50 -3.63
CA HIS A 130 -2.84 -22.51 -5.02
C HIS A 130 -3.21 -21.09 -5.47
N PHE A 131 -3.90 -20.32 -4.63
CA PHE A 131 -4.26 -18.94 -4.97
C PHE A 131 -3.02 -18.10 -5.28
N VAL A 132 -2.01 -18.05 -4.40
CA VAL A 132 -0.81 -17.22 -4.62
C VAL A 132 -0.01 -17.69 -5.84
N GLU A 133 0.08 -19.00 -6.07
CA GLU A 133 0.74 -19.56 -7.24
C GLU A 133 0.03 -19.16 -8.54
N GLU A 134 -1.30 -19.34 -8.60
CA GLU A 134 -2.10 -19.03 -9.79
C GLU A 134 -2.09 -17.55 -10.15
N VAL A 135 -1.99 -16.65 -9.15
CA VAL A 135 -1.96 -15.19 -9.37
C VAL A 135 -0.54 -14.61 -9.49
N GLY A 136 0.49 -15.45 -9.36
CA GLY A 136 1.90 -15.05 -9.46
C GLY A 136 2.33 -14.13 -8.31
N TRP A 137 1.91 -14.46 -7.09
CA TRP A 137 2.30 -13.80 -5.84
C TRP A 137 3.21 -14.70 -5.01
N ASP A 138 4.01 -14.08 -4.16
CA ASP A 138 4.93 -14.77 -3.27
C ASP A 138 4.46 -14.65 -1.82
N LEU A 139 4.28 -15.78 -1.13
CA LEU A 139 3.68 -15.81 0.20
C LEU A 139 4.71 -15.55 1.30
N ILE A 140 4.39 -14.61 2.19
CA ILE A 140 5.03 -14.44 3.51
C ILE A 140 4.01 -14.87 4.56
N PHE A 141 4.40 -15.77 5.47
CA PHE A 141 3.47 -16.30 6.47
C PHE A 141 3.95 -16.08 7.91
N ASP A 142 3.06 -15.55 8.75
CA ASP A 142 3.31 -15.27 10.16
C ASP A 142 2.98 -16.48 11.05
N LEU A 143 3.99 -16.94 11.79
CA LEU A 143 3.88 -18.07 12.70
C LEU A 143 3.44 -17.62 14.09
N ASN A 144 2.67 -18.48 14.74
CA ASN A 144 2.24 -18.26 16.11
C ASN A 144 3.44 -18.24 17.09
N SER A 145 3.71 -17.08 17.70
CA SER A 145 4.81 -16.87 18.65
C SER A 145 4.45 -17.22 20.11
N LEU A 146 3.17 -17.48 20.38
CA LEU A 146 2.63 -17.78 21.71
C LEU A 146 2.59 -19.28 22.05
N LEU A 147 3.01 -20.15 21.12
CA LEU A 147 3.26 -21.56 21.43
C LEU A 147 4.58 -21.69 22.19
N ARG A 148 4.51 -21.89 23.51
CA ARG A 148 5.70 -21.84 24.37
C ARG A 148 5.89 -23.09 25.22
N GLN A 149 7.16 -23.45 25.42
CA GLN A 149 7.60 -24.51 26.34
C GLN A 149 8.75 -23.96 27.18
N ASN A 150 8.63 -24.04 28.51
CA ASN A 150 9.65 -23.53 29.44
C ASN A 150 10.07 -22.07 29.18
N GLY A 151 9.13 -21.21 28.78
CA GLY A 151 9.37 -19.80 28.48
C GLY A 151 9.98 -19.50 27.11
N GLN A 152 10.36 -20.51 26.32
CA GLN A 152 10.87 -20.37 24.95
C GLN A 152 9.79 -20.70 23.92
N TRP A 153 9.92 -20.16 22.70
CA TRP A 153 9.05 -20.54 21.60
C TRP A 153 9.25 -22.03 21.23
N SER A 154 8.14 -22.75 21.06
CA SER A 154 8.13 -24.15 20.65
C SER A 154 7.97 -24.25 19.13
N PRO A 155 8.97 -24.76 18.39
CA PRO A 155 8.90 -24.87 16.94
C PRO A 155 8.02 -26.04 16.46
N ALA A 156 7.45 -26.85 17.36
CA ALA A 156 6.79 -28.11 16.99
C ALA A 156 5.63 -27.93 16.00
N ASN A 157 4.79 -26.91 16.20
CA ASN A 157 3.67 -26.65 15.29
C ASN A 157 4.12 -26.05 13.96
N ALA A 158 5.09 -25.12 13.99
CA ALA A 158 5.71 -24.58 12.79
C ALA A 158 6.36 -25.67 11.94
N LYS A 159 7.07 -26.62 12.59
CA LYS A 159 7.65 -27.79 11.93
C LYS A 159 6.58 -28.63 11.24
N GLN A 160 5.43 -28.86 11.87
CA GLN A 160 4.33 -29.61 11.24
C GLN A 160 3.82 -28.93 9.95
N LEU A 161 3.64 -27.61 9.98
CA LEU A 161 3.25 -26.83 8.80
C LEU A 161 4.34 -26.87 7.71
N MET A 162 5.59 -26.70 8.10
CA MET A 162 6.76 -26.73 7.22
C MET A 162 6.97 -28.10 6.56
N ASP A 163 6.80 -29.19 7.31
CA ASP A 163 6.86 -30.56 6.77
C ASP A 163 5.76 -30.76 5.71
N TYR A 164 4.53 -30.37 6.01
CA TYR A 164 3.40 -30.45 5.07
C TYR A 164 3.61 -29.57 3.81
N THR A 165 4.10 -28.35 4.00
CA THR A 165 4.43 -27.40 2.91
C THR A 165 5.52 -27.98 2.00
N THR A 166 6.55 -28.59 2.59
CA THR A 166 7.62 -29.28 1.85
C THR A 166 7.08 -30.48 1.08
N GLN A 167 6.24 -31.30 1.71
CA GLN A 167 5.60 -32.46 1.07
C GLN A 167 4.78 -32.07 -0.16
N LYS A 168 4.11 -30.91 -0.11
CA LYS A 168 3.31 -30.37 -1.21
C LYS A 168 4.12 -29.65 -2.29
N GLY A 169 5.39 -29.34 -2.02
CA GLY A 169 6.23 -28.57 -2.95
C GLY A 169 5.85 -27.09 -3.02
N TYR A 170 5.13 -26.57 -2.02
CA TYR A 170 4.72 -25.16 -1.99
C TYR A 170 5.91 -24.23 -1.71
N LYS A 171 5.86 -23.06 -2.35
CA LYS A 171 6.90 -22.03 -2.24
C LYS A 171 6.46 -20.95 -1.27
N ILE A 172 7.32 -20.66 -0.30
CA ILE A 172 7.13 -19.61 0.69
C ILE A 172 8.33 -18.66 0.58
N ALA A 173 8.05 -17.38 0.38
CA ALA A 173 9.05 -16.34 0.18
C ALA A 173 9.73 -15.94 1.49
N GLY A 174 8.97 -15.93 2.59
CA GLY A 174 9.48 -15.58 3.90
C GLY A 174 8.57 -16.03 5.04
N TRP A 175 9.15 -16.05 6.23
CA TRP A 175 8.46 -16.42 7.46
C TRP A 175 8.59 -15.30 8.49
N GLU A 176 7.49 -14.98 9.16
CA GLU A 176 7.44 -14.10 10.33
C GLU A 176 7.19 -14.92 11.60
N LEU A 177 7.49 -14.34 12.76
CA LEU A 177 7.19 -14.95 14.06
C LEU A 177 6.55 -13.93 14.99
N GLY A 178 5.22 -13.93 14.99
CA GLY A 178 4.32 -13.15 15.83
C GLY A 178 4.08 -11.72 15.33
N ASN A 179 2.91 -11.20 15.66
CA ASN A 179 2.46 -9.87 15.27
C ASN A 179 2.46 -8.90 16.47
N GLU A 180 3.06 -7.72 16.32
CA GLU A 180 3.01 -6.62 17.30
C GLU A 180 3.35 -7.03 18.75
N PRO A 181 4.54 -7.64 19.00
CA PRO A 181 4.94 -8.11 20.34
C PRO A 181 4.94 -7.03 21.41
N ASP A 182 5.10 -5.76 21.02
CA ASP A 182 5.21 -4.63 21.92
C ASP A 182 3.91 -4.33 22.68
N VAL A 183 2.77 -4.85 22.21
CA VAL A 183 1.46 -4.74 22.88
C VAL A 183 1.04 -5.99 23.66
N TYR A 184 1.81 -7.08 23.63
CA TYR A 184 1.48 -8.32 24.35
C TYR A 184 1.29 -8.14 25.86
N LYS A 185 2.03 -7.20 26.45
CA LYS A 185 1.92 -6.83 27.87
C LYS A 185 0.52 -6.35 28.24
N ASP A 186 -0.19 -5.73 27.30
CA ASP A 186 -1.53 -5.17 27.51
C ASP A 186 -2.59 -6.29 27.63
N VAL A 187 -2.27 -7.49 27.13
CA VAL A 187 -3.08 -8.71 27.25
C VAL A 187 -2.45 -9.73 28.23
N GLY A 188 -1.53 -9.30 29.09
CA GLY A 188 -0.96 -10.11 30.17
C GLY A 188 0.15 -11.08 29.73
N ILE A 189 0.69 -10.95 28.52
CA ILE A 189 1.77 -11.77 27.99
C ILE A 189 3.08 -10.99 28.05
N ASN A 190 4.10 -11.51 28.73
CA ASN A 190 5.38 -10.84 28.88
C ASN A 190 6.51 -11.59 28.14
N ILE A 191 6.83 -11.13 26.93
CA ILE A 191 7.97 -11.61 26.12
C ILE A 191 8.90 -10.42 25.87
N THR A 192 10.11 -10.48 26.41
CA THR A 192 11.10 -9.41 26.20
C THR A 192 11.68 -9.45 24.79
N GLY A 193 12.20 -8.30 24.29
CA GLY A 193 12.91 -8.25 23.01
C GLY A 193 14.09 -9.24 22.94
N SER A 194 14.84 -9.40 24.04
CA SER A 194 15.94 -10.38 24.14
C SER A 194 15.45 -11.83 24.05
N GLN A 195 14.28 -12.15 24.63
CA GLN A 195 13.69 -13.47 24.47
C GLN A 195 13.19 -13.68 23.04
N ARG A 196 12.60 -12.66 22.41
CA ARG A 196 12.16 -12.72 21.01
C ARG A 196 13.32 -12.95 20.05
N ALA A 197 14.47 -12.30 20.26
CA ALA A 197 15.68 -12.59 19.48
C ALA A 197 16.12 -14.06 19.58
N LYS A 198 16.02 -14.67 20.78
CA LYS A 198 16.27 -16.12 20.96
C LYS A 198 15.24 -16.97 20.22
N ASP A 199 13.97 -16.58 20.23
CA ASP A 199 12.91 -17.28 19.51
C ASP A 199 13.13 -17.23 17.99
N TYR A 200 13.55 -16.08 17.45
CA TYR A 200 13.94 -15.93 16.04
C TYR A 200 15.18 -16.78 15.69
N ASN A 201 16.13 -16.96 16.61
CA ASN A 201 17.25 -17.88 16.40
C ASN A 201 16.79 -19.35 16.31
N ILE A 202 15.75 -19.73 17.06
CA ILE A 202 15.14 -21.07 16.95
C ILE A 202 14.48 -21.22 15.57
N LEU A 203 13.72 -20.21 15.11
CA LEU A 203 13.12 -20.22 13.77
C LEU A 203 14.17 -20.31 12.67
N HIS A 204 15.21 -19.49 12.72
CA HIS A 204 16.31 -19.52 11.76
C HIS A 204 17.00 -20.89 11.75
N SER A 205 17.24 -21.49 12.92
CA SER A 205 17.81 -22.84 13.01
C SER A 205 16.87 -23.89 12.40
N LEU A 206 15.55 -23.78 12.62
CA LEU A 206 14.55 -24.67 12.02
C LEU A 206 14.56 -24.55 10.48
N LEU A 207 14.55 -23.34 9.93
CA LEU A 207 14.55 -23.10 8.48
C LEU A 207 15.78 -23.71 7.79
N ASN A 208 16.95 -23.69 8.44
CA ASN A 208 18.18 -24.30 7.92
C ASN A 208 18.09 -25.83 7.72
N HIS A 209 17.13 -26.51 8.36
CA HIS A 209 16.88 -27.94 8.12
C HIS A 209 16.16 -28.22 6.80
N TYR A 210 15.56 -27.21 6.17
CA TYR A 210 14.84 -27.32 4.91
C TYR A 210 15.70 -26.71 3.79
N PRO A 211 16.26 -27.51 2.86
CA PRO A 211 17.15 -27.01 1.81
C PRO A 211 16.57 -25.84 1.01
N GLN A 212 15.26 -25.83 0.77
CA GLN A 212 14.57 -24.79 0.02
C GLN A 212 14.39 -23.47 0.78
N TRP A 213 14.65 -23.43 2.09
CA TRP A 213 14.48 -22.24 2.94
C TRP A 213 15.74 -21.84 3.70
N ARG A 214 16.90 -22.41 3.38
CA ARG A 214 18.18 -21.98 3.94
C ARG A 214 18.45 -20.49 3.69
N ASP A 215 18.00 -20.00 2.54
CA ASP A 215 18.15 -18.61 2.12
C ASP A 215 16.83 -17.82 2.22
N SER A 216 15.79 -18.39 2.86
CA SER A 216 14.51 -17.69 3.03
C SER A 216 14.69 -16.45 3.92
N VAL A 217 13.98 -15.38 3.56
CA VAL A 217 13.98 -14.16 4.36
C VAL A 217 13.20 -14.43 5.64
N VAL A 218 13.83 -14.20 6.79
CA VAL A 218 13.17 -14.14 8.09
C VAL A 218 12.82 -12.68 8.35
N ILE A 219 11.52 -12.38 8.48
CA ILE A 219 11.00 -11.02 8.58
C ILE A 219 10.53 -10.78 10.01
N GLY A 220 10.90 -9.65 10.59
CA GLY A 220 10.55 -9.29 11.96
C GLY A 220 11.21 -7.97 12.40
N PRO A 221 10.94 -7.49 13.62
CA PRO A 221 10.11 -8.12 14.66
C PRO A 221 8.62 -7.76 14.58
N SER A 222 8.13 -7.15 13.48
CA SER A 222 6.71 -6.80 13.27
C SER A 222 6.09 -5.97 14.40
N VAL A 223 6.84 -4.99 14.91
CA VAL A 223 6.38 -4.03 15.93
C VAL A 223 5.38 -3.02 15.37
N THR A 224 4.62 -2.36 16.25
CA THR A 224 3.71 -1.26 15.87
C THR A 224 4.47 0.00 15.40
N MET A 225 3.95 1.21 15.65
CA MET A 225 4.59 2.47 15.23
C MET A 225 5.75 2.88 16.13
N LEU A 226 6.92 3.12 15.55
CA LEU A 226 8.14 3.51 16.28
C LEU A 226 8.24 5.00 16.69
N VAL A 227 7.24 5.88 16.46
CA VAL A 227 7.40 7.34 16.74
C VAL A 227 6.16 8.08 17.30
N LYS A 228 6.37 8.67 18.49
CA LYS A 228 5.78 9.85 19.21
C LYS A 228 4.32 9.88 19.69
N GLN A 229 4.19 10.21 20.98
CA GLN A 229 2.97 10.46 21.76
C GLN A 229 2.08 11.57 21.17
N ILE A 230 2.65 12.52 20.42
CA ILE A 230 1.92 13.66 19.80
C ILE A 230 1.03 13.20 18.65
N SER A 231 1.49 12.27 17.80
CA SER A 231 0.66 11.71 16.72
C SER A 231 -0.44 10.81 17.26
N ARG A 232 -0.14 10.06 18.33
CA ARG A 232 -1.16 9.34 19.12
C ARG A 232 -2.18 10.28 19.73
N LYS A 233 -1.75 11.38 20.34
CA LYS A 233 -2.64 12.39 20.92
C LYS A 233 -3.49 13.08 19.86
N TYR A 234 -2.94 13.44 18.70
CA TYR A 234 -3.70 14.04 17.61
C TYR A 234 -4.75 13.06 17.04
N LEU A 235 -4.37 11.81 16.80
CA LEU A 235 -5.30 10.77 16.35
C LEU A 235 -6.35 10.47 17.44
N GLN A 236 -5.97 10.44 18.71
CA GLN A 236 -6.89 10.27 19.84
C GLN A 236 -7.84 11.45 19.98
N ASP A 237 -7.35 12.69 19.94
CA ASP A 237 -8.16 13.92 19.98
C ASP A 237 -9.15 13.94 18.79
N PHE A 238 -8.72 13.46 17.62
CA PHE A 238 -9.58 13.28 16.44
C PHE A 238 -10.63 12.17 16.64
N VAL A 239 -10.24 11.03 17.22
CA VAL A 239 -11.15 9.91 17.53
C VAL A 239 -12.19 10.29 18.57
N ASP A 240 -11.77 10.93 19.67
CA ASP A 240 -12.63 11.37 20.77
C ASP A 240 -13.61 12.47 20.34
N ALA A 241 -13.26 13.24 19.32
CA ALA A 241 -14.15 14.22 18.69
C ALA A 241 -15.19 13.61 17.73
N GLY A 242 -15.29 12.28 17.66
CA GLY A 242 -16.21 11.56 16.76
C GLY A 242 -15.65 11.33 15.35
N GLY A 243 -14.34 11.49 15.14
CA GLY A 243 -13.68 11.29 13.85
C GLY A 243 -14.06 9.99 13.10
N PRO A 244 -14.11 8.82 13.76
CA PRO A 244 -14.55 7.56 13.16
C PRO A 244 -15.98 7.55 12.62
N ASP A 245 -16.89 8.32 13.22
CA ASP A 245 -18.29 8.43 12.80
C ASP A 245 -18.47 9.48 11.68
N ILE A 246 -17.48 10.37 11.50
CA ILE A 246 -17.50 11.50 10.57
C ILE A 246 -16.72 11.19 9.28
N VAL A 247 -15.63 10.43 9.41
CA VAL A 247 -14.68 10.13 8.34
C VAL A 247 -14.85 8.69 7.87
N THR A 248 -15.67 8.54 6.82
CA THR A 248 -15.94 7.26 6.17
C THR A 248 -14.79 6.75 5.30
N ASN A 249 -13.83 7.61 4.95
CA ASN A 249 -12.64 7.23 4.20
C ASN A 249 -11.47 8.22 4.37
N PRO A 250 -10.60 8.05 5.38
CA PRO A 250 -9.28 8.65 5.32
C PRO A 250 -8.38 7.76 4.46
N THR A 251 -7.43 8.36 3.73
CA THR A 251 -6.13 7.78 3.32
C THR A 251 -5.78 7.54 1.84
N PHE A 252 -6.53 8.02 0.83
CA PHE A 252 -6.02 7.98 -0.56
C PHE A 252 -4.67 8.72 -0.71
N HIS A 253 -4.58 9.91 -0.10
CA HIS A 253 -3.37 10.73 -0.10
C HIS A 253 -2.23 10.09 0.71
N GLN A 254 -2.53 9.37 1.79
CA GLN A 254 -1.48 8.76 2.62
C GLN A 254 -0.84 7.56 1.91
N TRP A 255 -1.58 6.85 1.06
CA TRP A 255 -1.04 5.66 0.40
C TRP A 255 0.03 6.02 -0.65
N LEU A 256 -0.28 6.94 -1.58
CA LEU A 256 0.69 7.37 -2.59
C LEU A 256 1.91 8.07 -1.97
N ASP A 257 1.68 8.88 -0.94
CA ASP A 257 2.75 9.58 -0.18
C ASP A 257 3.67 8.58 0.52
N LYS A 258 3.08 7.56 1.16
CA LYS A 258 3.83 6.49 1.81
C LYS A 258 4.70 5.73 0.81
N LEU A 259 4.19 5.40 -0.38
CA LEU A 259 4.99 4.76 -1.43
C LEU A 259 6.17 5.65 -1.85
N GLY A 260 5.93 6.94 -2.08
CA GLY A 260 6.97 7.89 -2.47
C GLY A 260 8.06 8.10 -1.42
N ILE A 261 7.66 8.34 -0.17
CA ILE A 261 8.60 8.53 0.95
C ILE A 261 9.38 7.24 1.22
N SER A 262 8.71 6.09 1.24
CA SER A 262 9.35 4.80 1.51
C SER A 262 10.41 4.49 0.45
N ALA A 263 10.09 4.67 -0.84
CA ALA A 263 11.05 4.47 -1.92
C ALA A 263 12.25 5.42 -1.81
N SER A 264 12.01 6.69 -1.48
CA SER A 264 13.06 7.70 -1.36
C SER A 264 13.97 7.51 -0.14
N LEU A 265 13.50 6.76 0.87
CA LEU A 265 14.24 6.45 2.10
C LEU A 265 14.88 5.06 2.07
N GLY A 266 14.87 4.36 0.93
CA GLY A 266 15.48 3.03 0.80
C GLY A 266 14.69 1.91 1.50
N VAL A 267 13.38 2.06 1.68
CA VAL A 267 12.53 0.95 2.12
C VAL A 267 12.36 -0.03 0.96
N ASP A 268 12.70 -1.30 1.18
CA ASP A 268 12.65 -2.32 0.13
C ASP A 268 11.22 -2.73 -0.25
N VAL A 269 10.32 -2.84 0.72
CA VAL A 269 8.95 -3.34 0.51
C VAL A 269 7.96 -2.60 1.41
N VAL A 270 6.86 -2.18 0.83
CA VAL A 270 5.69 -1.62 1.51
C VAL A 270 4.52 -2.59 1.35
N VAL A 271 4.10 -3.18 2.46
CA VAL A 271 3.01 -4.19 2.47
C VAL A 271 1.71 -3.54 2.96
N ARG A 272 0.74 -3.35 2.06
CA ARG A 272 -0.55 -2.71 2.32
C ARG A 272 -1.47 -3.62 3.13
N GLN A 273 -1.81 -3.20 4.35
CA GLN A 273 -2.99 -3.69 5.07
C GLN A 273 -4.26 -3.08 4.45
N THR A 274 -5.13 -3.83 3.76
CA THR A 274 -5.07 -5.26 3.35
C THR A 274 -5.53 -5.36 1.89
N PHE A 275 -5.22 -6.47 1.20
CA PHE A 275 -5.85 -6.79 -0.08
C PHE A 275 -7.37 -6.92 0.09
N TYR A 276 -7.81 -7.70 1.07
CA TYR A 276 -9.22 -7.97 1.38
C TYR A 276 -9.45 -7.91 2.90
N GLY A 277 -10.55 -7.29 3.33
CA GLY A 277 -10.95 -7.13 4.73
C GLY A 277 -10.95 -5.69 5.21
N GLY A 278 -11.76 -5.40 6.23
CA GLY A 278 -11.95 -4.03 6.76
C GLY A 278 -12.51 -3.04 5.72
N ASN A 279 -12.67 -1.78 6.13
CA ASN A 279 -13.07 -0.68 5.23
C ASN A 279 -11.88 -0.10 4.45
N TYR A 280 -10.66 -0.52 4.78
CA TYR A 280 -9.40 -0.09 4.16
C TYR A 280 -8.85 -1.12 3.15
N GLY A 281 -9.59 -2.19 2.87
CA GLY A 281 -9.20 -3.21 1.90
C GLY A 281 -9.12 -2.65 0.47
N LEU A 282 -8.20 -3.17 -0.35
CA LEU A 282 -8.13 -2.82 -1.77
C LEU A 282 -9.37 -3.29 -2.54
N ILE A 283 -9.98 -4.39 -2.10
CA ILE A 283 -11.26 -4.88 -2.64
C ILE A 283 -12.33 -4.93 -1.57
N ASP A 284 -13.56 -4.59 -1.94
CA ASP A 284 -14.72 -4.54 -1.05
C ASP A 284 -15.14 -5.93 -0.56
N THR A 285 -15.54 -6.03 0.71
CA THR A 285 -15.85 -7.31 1.36
C THR A 285 -17.21 -7.91 0.97
N LYS A 286 -18.12 -7.10 0.42
CA LYS A 286 -19.46 -7.55 0.03
C LYS A 286 -19.53 -7.90 -1.45
N THR A 287 -18.85 -7.11 -2.29
CA THR A 287 -18.95 -7.16 -3.74
C THR A 287 -17.67 -7.64 -4.42
N SER A 288 -16.54 -7.66 -3.70
CA SER A 288 -15.20 -7.84 -4.26
C SER A 288 -14.88 -6.84 -5.38
N ASN A 289 -15.57 -5.68 -5.42
CA ASN A 289 -15.24 -4.60 -6.33
C ASN A 289 -13.96 -3.90 -5.87
N PRO A 290 -13.16 -3.36 -6.80
CA PRO A 290 -12.01 -2.54 -6.45
C PRO A 290 -12.43 -1.25 -5.74
N ASN A 291 -11.79 -0.94 -4.62
CA ASN A 291 -11.84 0.37 -3.99
C ASN A 291 -10.82 1.32 -4.66
N PRO A 292 -10.88 2.65 -4.45
CA PRO A 292 -10.02 3.55 -5.22
C PRO A 292 -8.52 3.36 -5.01
N ASP A 293 -8.10 2.88 -3.83
CA ASP A 293 -6.70 2.52 -3.59
C ASP A 293 -6.21 1.33 -4.43
N PHE A 294 -7.10 0.45 -4.88
CA PHE A 294 -6.73 -0.59 -5.84
C PHE A 294 -6.34 0.03 -7.17
N TRP A 295 -7.15 0.97 -7.68
CA TRP A 295 -6.88 1.66 -8.94
C TRP A 295 -5.59 2.47 -8.87
N LEU A 296 -5.37 3.17 -7.75
CA LEU A 296 -4.11 3.87 -7.46
C LEU A 296 -2.92 2.91 -7.51
N SER A 297 -3.03 1.75 -6.84
CA SER A 297 -1.98 0.74 -6.78
C SER A 297 -1.71 0.12 -8.16
N LEU A 298 -2.75 -0.12 -8.96
CA LEU A 298 -2.64 -0.66 -10.31
C LEU A 298 -1.96 0.34 -11.25
N LEU A 299 -2.32 1.62 -11.18
CA LEU A 299 -1.70 2.67 -11.96
C LEU A 299 -0.22 2.88 -11.55
N TYR A 300 0.08 2.82 -10.25
CA TYR A 300 1.45 2.82 -9.75
C TYR A 300 2.26 1.66 -10.34
N LYS A 301 1.76 0.43 -10.25
CA LYS A 301 2.41 -0.77 -10.83
C LYS A 301 2.62 -0.62 -12.34
N LYS A 302 1.69 0.01 -13.04
CA LYS A 302 1.78 0.24 -14.49
C LYS A 302 2.84 1.27 -14.87
N LEU A 303 2.92 2.40 -14.16
CA LEU A 303 3.71 3.57 -14.58
C LEU A 303 5.06 3.73 -13.87
N VAL A 304 5.17 3.31 -12.61
CA VAL A 304 6.33 3.61 -11.76
C VAL A 304 7.35 2.46 -11.85
N GLY A 305 8.56 2.77 -12.32
CA GLY A 305 9.67 1.83 -12.41
C GLY A 305 10.52 1.80 -11.13
N ARG A 306 11.66 1.11 -11.20
CA ARG A 306 12.43 0.74 -10.01
C ARG A 306 13.46 1.77 -9.56
N SER A 307 14.07 2.49 -10.50
CA SER A 307 15.11 3.46 -10.16
C SER A 307 14.48 4.76 -9.66
N VAL A 308 14.78 5.14 -8.42
CA VAL A 308 14.28 6.32 -7.72
C VAL A 308 15.22 7.50 -7.95
N PHE A 309 14.67 8.71 -8.11
CA PHE A 309 15.46 9.95 -8.25
C PHE A 309 15.18 10.90 -7.09
N ASN A 310 16.20 11.70 -6.76
CA ASN A 310 16.03 12.78 -5.81
C ASN A 310 15.26 13.95 -6.44
N VAL A 311 14.29 14.50 -5.71
CA VAL A 311 13.44 15.63 -6.14
C VAL A 311 13.63 16.81 -5.20
N THR A 312 13.98 17.96 -5.76
CA THR A 312 14.12 19.22 -5.02
C THR A 312 13.03 20.19 -5.46
N MET A 313 12.21 20.61 -4.51
CA MET A 313 11.15 21.61 -4.69
C MET A 313 11.65 22.98 -4.22
N GLU A 314 11.44 24.04 -5.02
CA GLU A 314 11.77 25.41 -4.61
C GLU A 314 10.92 25.89 -3.43
N ASN A 315 9.64 25.51 -3.40
CA ASN A 315 8.72 25.86 -2.31
C ASN A 315 8.53 24.67 -1.33
N LYS A 316 9.25 24.69 -0.21
CA LYS A 316 9.28 23.60 0.79
C LYS A 316 8.10 23.57 1.77
N THR A 317 6.94 24.10 1.37
CA THR A 317 5.75 24.12 2.25
C THR A 317 5.26 22.74 2.69
N GLY A 318 5.59 21.68 1.94
CA GLY A 318 5.17 20.31 2.22
C GLY A 318 3.72 19.99 1.81
N TYR A 319 3.00 20.95 1.23
CA TYR A 319 1.64 20.73 0.70
C TYR A 319 1.62 20.18 -0.72
N VAL A 320 2.63 20.51 -1.53
CA VAL A 320 2.85 19.87 -2.83
C VAL A 320 4.02 18.93 -2.67
N ARG A 321 3.78 17.65 -2.93
CA ARG A 321 4.76 16.57 -2.75
C ARG A 321 4.89 15.82 -4.05
N MET A 322 6.12 15.59 -4.48
CA MET A 322 6.42 14.90 -5.73
C MET A 322 7.58 13.94 -5.52
N TYR A 323 7.46 12.80 -6.17
CA TYR A 323 8.42 11.71 -6.19
C TYR A 323 8.66 11.33 -7.65
N THR A 324 9.83 10.81 -7.98
CA THR A 324 10.16 10.51 -9.37
C THR A 324 10.95 9.22 -9.48
N HIS A 325 10.56 8.40 -10.45
CA HIS A 325 11.26 7.18 -10.81
C HIS A 325 11.46 7.15 -12.34
N CYS A 326 12.32 6.25 -12.81
CA CYS A 326 12.20 5.78 -14.20
C CYS A 326 10.78 5.25 -14.45
N THR A 327 10.28 5.40 -15.67
CA THR A 327 8.98 4.81 -16.05
C THR A 327 9.08 3.29 -16.17
N ASN A 328 8.04 2.56 -15.74
CA ASN A 328 7.95 1.12 -15.96
C ASN A 328 7.61 0.83 -17.43
N THR A 329 8.64 0.67 -18.27
CA THR A 329 8.49 0.43 -19.71
C THR A 329 7.91 -0.95 -20.04
N GLN A 330 7.98 -1.92 -19.12
CA GLN A 330 7.48 -3.28 -19.34
C GLN A 330 5.93 -3.33 -19.34
N ARG A 331 5.26 -2.37 -18.68
CA ARG A 331 3.80 -2.37 -18.49
C ARG A 331 3.07 -1.18 -19.10
N SER A 332 3.78 -0.07 -19.28
CA SER A 332 3.14 1.19 -19.68
C SER A 332 3.16 1.44 -21.19
N GLY A 333 3.99 0.72 -21.95
CA GLY A 333 4.20 0.99 -23.37
C GLY A 333 5.07 2.23 -23.65
N TYR A 334 5.53 2.94 -22.62
CA TYR A 334 6.50 4.03 -22.78
C TYR A 334 7.90 3.51 -23.13
N LYS A 335 8.67 4.35 -23.81
CA LYS A 335 10.03 4.02 -24.25
C LYS A 335 11.07 4.15 -23.13
N PRO A 336 12.19 3.39 -23.19
CA PRO A 336 13.33 3.60 -22.31
C PRO A 336 13.81 5.05 -22.32
N GLY A 337 14.22 5.55 -21.15
CA GLY A 337 14.55 6.96 -20.94
C GLY A 337 13.38 7.86 -20.50
N SER A 338 12.14 7.33 -20.47
CA SER A 338 10.99 8.03 -19.88
C SER A 338 11.08 8.03 -18.35
N ILE A 339 10.57 9.09 -17.73
CA ILE A 339 10.43 9.17 -16.26
C ILE A 339 8.98 9.38 -15.86
N THR A 340 8.62 8.85 -14.70
CA THR A 340 7.31 9.01 -14.08
C THR A 340 7.45 9.81 -12.81
N VAL A 341 6.86 11.00 -12.79
CA VAL A 341 6.66 11.82 -11.61
C VAL A 341 5.29 11.47 -11.04
N TYR A 342 5.15 11.35 -9.74
CA TYR A 342 3.85 11.18 -9.09
C TYR A 342 3.83 11.96 -7.79
N GLY A 343 2.63 12.37 -7.39
CA GLY A 343 2.53 13.29 -6.28
C GLY A 343 1.12 13.74 -6.00
N MET A 344 1.04 14.75 -5.16
CA MET A 344 -0.21 15.32 -4.69
C MET A 344 -0.08 16.81 -4.43
N ASN A 345 -1.20 17.50 -4.65
CA ASN A 345 -1.40 18.86 -4.22
C ASN A 345 -2.44 18.85 -3.09
N LEU A 346 -1.96 19.01 -1.85
CA LEU A 346 -2.79 19.06 -0.64
C LEU A 346 -3.27 20.48 -0.30
N ARG A 347 -2.99 21.45 -1.16
CA ARG A 347 -3.52 22.82 -0.99
C ARG A 347 -4.99 22.83 -1.38
N SER A 348 -5.74 23.74 -0.78
CA SER A 348 -7.11 24.10 -1.19
C SER A 348 -7.15 24.94 -2.47
N GLU A 349 -6.02 25.12 -3.16
CA GLU A 349 -5.87 25.95 -4.35
C GLU A 349 -5.03 25.21 -5.40
N PRO A 350 -5.29 25.39 -6.70
CA PRO A 350 -4.47 24.82 -7.77
C PRO A 350 -3.04 25.37 -7.74
N THR A 351 -2.08 24.56 -8.17
CA THR A 351 -0.65 24.93 -8.21
C THR A 351 -0.10 24.70 -9.61
N THR A 352 0.51 25.72 -10.21
CA THR A 352 1.27 25.53 -11.46
C THR A 352 2.58 24.83 -11.15
N VAL A 353 2.83 23.71 -11.82
CA VAL A 353 4.04 22.90 -11.63
C VAL A 353 4.91 23.03 -12.87
N VAL A 354 6.20 23.33 -12.68
CA VAL A 354 7.16 23.44 -13.78
C VAL A 354 8.40 22.59 -13.54
N PHE A 355 8.94 22.03 -14.62
CA PHE A 355 10.17 21.23 -14.61
C PHE A 355 11.28 21.98 -15.38
N PRO A 356 12.03 22.89 -14.75
CA PRO A 356 12.90 23.85 -15.44
C PRO A 356 14.06 23.22 -16.21
N GLN A 357 14.43 21.98 -15.89
CA GLN A 357 15.46 21.21 -16.59
C GLN A 357 15.02 20.69 -17.97
N PHE A 358 13.72 20.66 -18.25
CA PHE A 358 13.17 20.22 -19.53
C PHE A 358 12.73 21.43 -20.35
N LYS A 359 12.63 21.22 -21.67
CA LYS A 359 12.17 22.28 -22.58
C LYS A 359 10.72 22.67 -22.26
N PRO A 360 10.33 23.95 -22.40
CA PRO A 360 8.98 24.39 -22.07
C PRO A 360 7.87 23.65 -22.82
N ASP A 361 8.14 23.23 -24.05
CA ASP A 361 7.23 22.52 -24.97
C ASP A 361 7.25 21.00 -24.81
N ILE A 362 8.03 20.45 -23.85
CA ILE A 362 8.05 19.02 -23.58
C ILE A 362 6.63 18.52 -23.26
N LYS A 363 6.28 17.38 -23.85
CA LYS A 363 4.98 16.76 -23.62
C LYS A 363 5.00 16.01 -22.29
N LEU A 364 3.99 16.30 -21.49
CA LEU A 364 3.69 15.60 -20.25
C LEU A 364 2.41 14.79 -20.47
N HIS A 365 2.42 13.56 -20.00
CA HIS A 365 1.28 12.66 -20.04
C HIS A 365 0.70 12.57 -18.62
N LEU A 366 -0.37 13.33 -18.38
CA LEU A 366 -1.01 13.46 -17.08
C LEU A 366 -2.08 12.38 -16.87
N TYR A 367 -2.02 11.76 -15.69
CA TYR A 367 -2.95 10.78 -15.17
C TYR A 367 -3.46 11.27 -13.82
N LEU A 368 -4.48 12.11 -13.87
CA LEU A 368 -5.11 12.71 -12.71
C LEU A 368 -6.19 11.78 -12.17
N MET A 369 -6.13 11.49 -10.87
CA MET A 369 -7.14 10.69 -10.18
C MET A 369 -8.02 11.58 -9.33
N GLU A 370 -9.32 11.53 -9.59
CA GLU A 370 -10.30 12.41 -8.97
C GLU A 370 -11.48 11.60 -8.43
N PRO A 371 -11.98 11.91 -7.24
CA PRO A 371 -13.20 11.29 -6.76
C PRO A 371 -14.43 11.66 -7.61
N VAL A 372 -15.40 10.75 -7.69
CA VAL A 372 -16.66 10.96 -8.41
C VAL A 372 -17.83 11.14 -7.43
N GLY A 373 -18.56 12.25 -7.48
CA GLY A 373 -19.81 12.46 -6.73
C GLY A 373 -19.89 13.80 -5.97
N VAL A 374 -21.03 14.04 -5.31
CA VAL A 374 -21.38 15.31 -4.65
C VAL A 374 -20.54 15.54 -3.37
N ASP A 375 -20.24 14.48 -2.62
CA ASP A 375 -19.30 14.50 -1.48
C ASP A 375 -17.95 13.90 -1.91
N SER A 376 -17.33 14.54 -2.90
CA SER A 376 -16.29 13.97 -3.76
C SER A 376 -15.20 13.21 -2.96
N LEU A 377 -14.51 13.82 -2.01
CA LEU A 377 -13.42 13.17 -1.25
C LEU A 377 -13.83 11.89 -0.46
N LYS A 378 -15.13 11.67 -0.21
CA LYS A 378 -15.65 10.46 0.48
C LYS A 378 -16.08 9.35 -0.47
N SER A 379 -16.00 9.58 -1.78
CA SER A 379 -16.47 8.63 -2.78
C SER A 379 -15.66 7.32 -2.75
N GLN A 380 -16.37 6.20 -2.93
CA GLN A 380 -15.76 4.90 -3.20
C GLN A 380 -15.47 4.70 -4.70
N THR A 381 -15.75 5.72 -5.50
CA THR A 381 -15.57 5.72 -6.94
C THR A 381 -14.56 6.80 -7.32
N VAL A 382 -13.62 6.44 -8.18
CA VAL A 382 -12.58 7.34 -8.68
C VAL A 382 -12.61 7.37 -10.20
N ALA A 383 -12.35 8.54 -10.76
CA ALA A 383 -12.14 8.75 -12.18
C ALA A 383 -10.65 8.95 -12.46
N LEU A 384 -10.22 8.49 -13.63
CA LEU A 384 -8.93 8.81 -14.22
C LEU A 384 -9.19 9.77 -15.38
N ASN A 385 -8.66 10.99 -15.33
CA ASN A 385 -8.85 12.02 -16.36
C ASN A 385 -10.34 12.18 -16.76
N GLY A 386 -11.23 12.30 -15.78
CA GLY A 386 -12.67 12.44 -15.97
C GLY A 386 -13.43 11.15 -16.35
N ARG A 387 -12.76 10.00 -16.51
CA ARG A 387 -13.41 8.71 -16.79
C ARG A 387 -13.47 7.83 -15.55
N THR A 388 -14.67 7.52 -15.08
CA THR A 388 -14.89 6.62 -13.93
C THR A 388 -14.21 5.27 -14.15
N LEU A 389 -13.42 4.84 -13.18
CA LEU A 389 -12.79 3.52 -13.17
C LEU A 389 -13.72 2.49 -12.54
N SER A 390 -14.09 1.49 -13.33
CA SER A 390 -14.82 0.31 -12.91
C SER A 390 -14.36 -0.87 -13.74
N LEU A 391 -14.59 -2.10 -13.27
CA LEU A 391 -14.47 -3.27 -14.12
C LEU A 391 -15.43 -3.15 -15.30
N ASN A 392 -15.01 -3.68 -16.45
CA ASN A 392 -15.86 -3.79 -17.62
C ASN A 392 -17.00 -4.80 -17.35
N PRO A 393 -18.10 -4.77 -18.13
CA PRO A 393 -19.21 -5.71 -17.95
C PRO A 393 -18.81 -7.19 -18.08
N ASP A 394 -17.73 -7.49 -18.80
CA ASP A 394 -17.15 -8.84 -18.95
C ASP A 394 -16.17 -9.21 -17.81
N PHE A 395 -16.15 -8.41 -16.75
CA PHE A 395 -15.22 -8.46 -15.62
C PHE A 395 -13.76 -8.15 -15.94
N SER A 396 -13.39 -7.75 -17.16
CA SER A 396 -12.01 -7.34 -17.46
C SER A 396 -11.64 -5.99 -16.84
N LEU A 397 -10.34 -5.72 -16.70
CA LEU A 397 -9.84 -4.41 -16.26
C LEU A 397 -10.09 -3.37 -17.36
N PRO A 398 -10.50 -2.14 -17.00
CA PRO A 398 -10.58 -1.05 -17.96
C PRO A 398 -9.18 -0.71 -18.48
N SER A 399 -9.08 -0.19 -19.70
CA SER A 399 -7.85 0.46 -20.13
C SER A 399 -7.54 1.64 -19.20
N MET A 400 -6.26 1.95 -19.03
CA MET A 400 -5.78 3.19 -18.39
C MET A 400 -4.76 3.89 -19.27
N ASP A 401 -4.77 3.63 -20.59
CA ASP A 401 -3.82 4.15 -21.58
C ASP A 401 -4.35 5.40 -22.29
N TYR A 402 -4.87 6.35 -21.53
CA TYR A 402 -5.41 7.62 -22.04
C TYR A 402 -4.93 8.82 -21.18
N PRO A 403 -3.62 9.13 -21.18
CA PRO A 403 -3.16 10.33 -20.51
C PRO A 403 -3.76 11.58 -21.15
N GLU A 404 -3.94 12.62 -20.36
CA GLU A 404 -4.10 13.98 -20.90
C GLU A 404 -2.72 14.51 -21.30
N VAL A 405 -2.57 14.98 -22.54
CA VAL A 405 -1.28 15.48 -23.03
C VAL A 405 -1.19 16.98 -22.79
N VAL A 406 -0.35 17.39 -21.85
CA VAL A 406 -0.13 18.79 -21.45
C VAL A 406 1.33 19.20 -21.67
N THR A 407 1.65 20.48 -21.46
CA THR A 407 3.01 21.02 -21.53
C THR A 407 3.56 21.29 -20.12
N SER A 408 4.83 21.69 -20.03
CA SER A 408 5.55 21.89 -18.76
C SER A 408 4.98 22.92 -17.78
N ASN A 409 3.89 23.62 -18.12
CA ASN A 409 3.20 24.62 -17.29
C ASN A 409 1.81 24.15 -16.82
N PHE A 410 1.63 22.85 -16.62
CA PHE A 410 0.31 22.34 -16.26
C PHE A 410 -0.10 22.80 -14.85
N THR A 411 -1.40 23.03 -14.68
CA THR A 411 -2.01 23.35 -13.40
C THR A 411 -2.37 22.05 -12.70
N PHE A 412 -1.71 21.75 -11.58
CA PHE A 412 -2.04 20.62 -10.74
C PHE A 412 -3.24 20.98 -9.85
N PRO A 413 -4.42 20.34 -10.00
CA PRO A 413 -5.62 20.73 -9.26
C PRO A 413 -5.44 20.66 -7.75
N GLN A 414 -6.22 21.46 -7.02
CA GLN A 414 -6.27 21.40 -5.57
C GLN A 414 -6.75 20.03 -5.08
N GLU A 415 -6.32 19.63 -3.89
CA GLU A 415 -6.77 18.41 -3.19
C GLU A 415 -6.79 17.16 -4.09
N SER A 416 -5.79 17.05 -4.96
CA SER A 416 -5.71 16.02 -5.99
C SER A 416 -4.37 15.30 -5.96
N PHE A 417 -4.33 14.13 -6.60
CA PHE A 417 -3.13 13.35 -6.78
C PHE A 417 -3.12 12.69 -8.15
N GLY A 418 -1.94 12.29 -8.60
CA GLY A 418 -1.81 11.66 -9.91
C GLY A 418 -0.38 11.35 -10.31
N PHE A 419 -0.25 10.98 -11.57
CA PHE A 419 1.00 10.60 -12.20
C PHE A 419 1.22 11.46 -13.45
N ILE A 420 2.47 11.75 -13.74
CA ILE A 420 2.92 12.53 -14.89
C ILE A 420 4.06 11.74 -15.50
N VAL A 421 3.84 11.18 -16.68
CA VAL A 421 4.94 10.59 -17.46
C VAL A 421 5.53 11.69 -18.34
N ILE A 422 6.85 11.73 -18.42
CA ILE A 422 7.60 12.59 -19.35
C ILE A 422 8.24 11.66 -20.39
N PRO A 423 7.56 11.36 -21.50
CA PRO A 423 7.98 10.29 -22.42
C PRO A 423 9.31 10.62 -23.13
N ASP A 424 9.53 11.92 -23.38
CA ASP A 424 10.70 12.43 -24.08
C ASP A 424 11.79 12.98 -23.15
N ALA A 425 11.77 12.60 -21.86
CA ALA A 425 12.78 13.01 -20.90
C ALA A 425 14.19 12.53 -21.27
N ASN A 426 14.29 11.40 -21.98
CA ASN A 426 15.52 10.86 -22.55
C ASN A 426 16.64 10.60 -21.53
N VAL A 427 16.28 10.32 -20.28
CA VAL A 427 17.19 10.14 -19.15
C VAL A 427 18.06 8.91 -19.35
N ALA A 428 19.39 9.08 -19.31
CA ALA A 428 20.35 8.02 -19.65
C ALA A 428 20.27 6.82 -18.69
N THR A 429 20.15 7.07 -17.38
CA THR A 429 20.01 6.05 -16.33
C THR A 429 18.74 5.21 -16.48
N CYS A 430 17.70 5.73 -17.15
CA CYS A 430 16.45 5.01 -17.43
C CYS A 430 16.44 4.26 -18.79
N LYS A 431 17.54 4.27 -19.54
CA LYS A 431 17.67 3.50 -20.79
C LYS A 431 18.35 2.17 -20.59
N VAL A 432 19.16 2.06 -19.53
CA VAL A 432 19.80 0.83 -19.13
C VAL A 432 18.75 0.00 -18.40
N SER A 433 18.55 -1.24 -18.83
CA SER A 433 17.62 -2.17 -18.17
C SER A 433 18.10 -2.41 -16.73
N SER A 434 17.31 -2.00 -15.74
CA SER A 434 17.52 -2.28 -14.32
C SER A 434 16.67 -3.45 -13.80
#